data_AF-A0A9Q1JVE1-F1
#
_entry.id   AF-A0A9Q1JVE1-F1
#
_cell.length_a   1.000
_cell.length_b   1.000
_cell.length_c   1.000
_cell.angle_alpha   90.00
_cell.angle_beta   90.00
_cell.angle_gamma   90.00
#
_symmetry.space_group_name_H-M   'P 1'
#
loop_
_entity.id
_entity.type
_entity.pdbx_description
1 polymer ?
#
loop_
_entity_poly.entity_id
_entity_poly.type
_entity_poly.pdbx_seq_one_letter_code
_entity_poly.pdbx_strand_id
1 'polypeptide(L)'
;MDGKQSWLKKQKLSNQLAIIPSDLLSPPTGHPRDPQAAPSATITTPFCEVTGTVSSRRRNSSMAGSDPEKLMAKADKITKLSFTRWNADWKNAAVLYEQAAIGFRLTKNYEKAKLAFEKASKGQEMLSSPWDAAKHMESAAMMAKENGKWNEVADFYRRASELYIECGRPQPASDALAKGARALEESMPEEAVRLYTDACEILEEDAKEQMAFDLYRAATSVYIKLEKYECAASTLLRWGLAADKCNARNSQCKAYLSAIIVHLYAHDFEQAEKCYNDCSQTDAFMGSDQFRAASKLLSAYREGDIEEVKQVAQSSTISNLDNVIIRLARKLPTGDLEVVKTEAAGEEGGQVDEDDLT
;
A
#
# COMPACT_ATOMS: atom_id res chain seq x y z
N MET A 1 -21.63 17.69 0.69
CA MET A 1 -21.37 17.85 -0.76
C MET A 1 -20.10 18.66 -1.08
N ASP A 2 -19.28 19.04 -0.09
CA ASP A 2 -18.08 19.89 -0.32
C ASP A 2 -16.76 19.16 -0.64
N GLY A 3 -16.70 17.83 -0.51
CA GLY A 3 -15.46 17.07 -0.73
C GLY A 3 -15.05 16.91 -2.20
N LYS A 4 -16.02 16.76 -3.12
CA LYS A 4 -15.74 16.51 -4.54
C LYS A 4 -15.24 17.75 -5.30
N GLN A 5 -15.58 18.95 -4.85
CA GLN A 5 -15.14 20.19 -5.52
C GLN A 5 -13.69 20.58 -5.18
N SER A 6 -13.15 20.13 -4.04
CA SER A 6 -11.76 20.45 -3.66
C SER A 6 -10.72 19.68 -4.50
N TRP A 7 -11.07 18.49 -4.99
CA TRP A 7 -10.14 17.64 -5.74
C TRP A 7 -9.99 18.13 -7.19
N LEU A 8 -11.11 18.46 -7.85
CA LEU A 8 -11.13 19.07 -9.19
C LEU A 8 -10.41 20.42 -9.25
N LYS A 9 -10.43 21.22 -8.17
CA LYS A 9 -9.74 22.52 -8.11
C LYS A 9 -8.22 22.39 -8.02
N LYS A 10 -7.70 21.35 -7.33
CA LYS A 10 -6.25 21.08 -7.25
C LYS A 10 -5.70 20.58 -8.59
N GLN A 11 -6.46 19.75 -9.31
CA GLN A 11 -6.04 19.24 -10.63
C GLN A 11 -6.02 20.34 -11.70
N LYS A 12 -6.93 21.33 -11.62
CA LYS A 12 -6.99 22.46 -12.54
C LYS A 12 -5.87 23.49 -12.32
N LEU A 13 -5.37 23.64 -11.09
CA LEU A 13 -4.25 24.53 -10.75
C LEU A 13 -2.89 23.96 -11.20
N SER A 14 -2.72 22.63 -11.20
CA SER A 14 -1.49 21.98 -11.68
C SER A 14 -1.26 22.16 -13.19
N ASN A 15 -2.33 22.26 -13.99
CA ASN A 15 -2.24 22.45 -15.44
C ASN A 15 -2.06 23.92 -15.87
N GLN A 16 -2.07 24.88 -14.94
CA GLN A 16 -1.98 26.31 -15.25
C GLN A 16 -0.56 26.90 -15.04
N LEU A 17 0.39 26.11 -14.55
CA LEU A 17 1.78 26.53 -14.32
C LEU A 17 2.77 26.09 -15.41
N ALA A 18 2.31 25.47 -16.50
CA ALA A 18 3.15 25.01 -17.60
C ALA A 18 2.96 25.87 -18.87
N ILE A 19 3.20 27.19 -18.79
CA ILE A 19 3.42 28.03 -19.97
C ILE A 19 4.47 29.10 -19.63
N ILE A 20 5.74 28.84 -19.95
CA ILE A 20 6.74 29.89 -20.21
C ILE A 20 7.49 29.50 -21.51
N PRO A 21 7.68 30.41 -22.49
CA PRO A 21 8.21 30.07 -23.81
C PRO A 21 9.71 29.81 -23.81
N SER A 22 10.13 28.83 -24.62
CA SER A 22 11.51 28.56 -25.01
C SER A 22 11.98 29.60 -26.02
N ASP A 23 12.86 30.52 -25.63
CA ASP A 23 13.79 31.22 -26.53
C ASP A 23 14.90 31.91 -25.73
N LEU A 24 16.12 31.90 -26.28
CA LEU A 24 17.41 32.40 -25.77
C LEU A 24 18.26 31.40 -24.96
N LEU A 25 19.09 30.62 -25.66
CA LEU A 25 20.55 30.73 -25.55
C LEU A 25 21.24 29.88 -26.64
N SER A 26 21.98 30.54 -27.54
CA SER A 26 22.87 29.88 -28.50
C SER A 26 24.13 29.32 -27.81
N PRO A 27 24.66 28.16 -28.22
CA PRO A 27 25.95 27.66 -27.75
C PRO A 27 27.10 28.06 -28.70
N PRO A 28 28.34 28.28 -28.21
CA PRO A 28 29.50 28.43 -29.08
C PRO A 28 30.12 27.08 -29.46
N THR A 29 30.68 27.10 -30.66
CA THR A 29 31.37 26.05 -31.41
C THR A 29 32.63 25.50 -30.76
N GLY A 30 32.83 24.18 -30.85
CA GLY A 30 34.11 23.50 -30.61
C GLY A 30 34.22 22.22 -31.44
N HIS A 31 35.28 22.11 -32.25
CA HIS A 31 35.55 21.07 -33.26
C HIS A 31 36.24 19.80 -32.66
N PRO A 32 36.41 18.70 -33.45
CA PRO A 32 36.20 17.32 -33.01
C PRO A 32 37.49 16.54 -32.72
N ARG A 33 37.35 15.36 -32.08
CA ARG A 33 38.27 14.22 -32.25
C ARG A 33 37.50 12.90 -32.30
N ASP A 34 37.93 12.08 -33.25
CA ASP A 34 37.40 10.79 -33.69
C ASP A 34 37.49 9.65 -32.66
N PRO A 35 36.79 8.51 -32.93
CA PRO A 35 36.45 7.49 -31.94
C PRO A 35 37.39 6.27 -31.98
N GLN A 36 37.46 5.55 -30.86
CA GLN A 36 38.03 4.20 -30.86
C GLN A 36 37.25 3.24 -29.96
N ALA A 37 36.72 2.23 -30.65
CA ALA A 37 36.30 0.87 -30.31
C ALA A 37 36.33 0.35 -28.85
N ALA A 38 35.25 -0.39 -28.54
CA ALA A 38 35.00 -1.25 -27.37
C ALA A 38 35.99 -2.46 -27.29
N PRO A 39 35.96 -3.34 -26.25
CA PRO A 39 34.84 -4.27 -26.04
C PRO A 39 34.49 -4.66 -24.58
N SER A 40 33.33 -5.32 -24.50
CA SER A 40 32.69 -6.11 -23.43
C SER A 40 33.59 -6.82 -22.41
N ALA A 41 33.15 -6.81 -21.16
CA ALA A 41 33.50 -7.83 -20.18
C ALA A 41 32.27 -8.21 -19.32
N THR A 42 31.71 -9.36 -19.65
CA THR A 42 30.83 -10.19 -18.82
C THR A 42 31.61 -10.64 -17.58
N ILE A 43 31.12 -10.38 -16.37
CA ILE A 43 31.61 -11.06 -15.17
C ILE A 43 30.44 -11.60 -14.36
N THR A 44 30.42 -12.92 -14.37
CA THR A 44 29.64 -13.90 -13.63
C THR A 44 29.80 -13.75 -12.11
N THR A 45 28.70 -13.92 -11.39
CA THR A 45 28.61 -14.09 -9.94
C THR A 45 29.29 -15.38 -9.47
N PRO A 46 29.81 -15.43 -8.23
CA PRO A 46 29.87 -16.68 -7.51
C PRO A 46 28.96 -16.65 -6.28
N PHE A 47 27.96 -17.53 -6.38
CA PHE A 47 27.31 -18.25 -5.30
C PHE A 47 28.35 -18.77 -4.31
N CYS A 48 28.23 -18.41 -3.02
CA CYS A 48 29.07 -18.96 -1.96
C CYS A 48 28.18 -19.71 -0.95
N GLU A 49 28.49 -20.99 -0.85
CA GLU A 49 27.83 -22.06 -0.12
C GLU A 49 28.04 -21.88 1.40
N VAL A 50 26.94 -21.83 2.15
CA VAL A 50 26.98 -21.76 3.62
C VAL A 50 27.27 -23.15 4.16
N THR A 51 28.52 -23.42 4.51
CA THR A 51 28.88 -24.57 5.34
C THR A 51 28.88 -24.16 6.81
N GLY A 52 28.08 -24.90 7.59
CA GLY A 52 27.87 -24.65 9.01
C GLY A 52 29.12 -24.90 9.84
N THR A 53 29.44 -23.94 10.70
CA THR A 53 30.25 -24.17 11.89
C THR A 53 29.46 -23.67 13.10
N VAL A 54 29.07 -24.63 13.94
CA VAL A 54 28.45 -24.41 15.25
C VAL A 54 29.50 -23.76 16.14
N SER A 55 29.49 -22.42 16.20
CA SER A 55 30.18 -21.69 17.25
C SER A 55 29.20 -21.48 18.39
N SER A 56 29.42 -22.23 19.48
CA SER A 56 28.71 -22.08 20.74
C SER A 56 28.92 -20.67 21.28
N ARG A 57 28.03 -19.75 20.88
CA ARG A 57 27.98 -18.40 21.46
C ARG A 57 27.54 -18.56 22.90
N ARG A 58 28.48 -18.39 23.83
CA ARG A 58 28.19 -18.14 25.24
C ARG A 58 27.02 -17.16 25.31
N ARG A 59 25.89 -17.63 25.84
CA ARG A 59 24.84 -16.74 26.34
C ARG A 59 25.52 -15.84 27.37
N ASN A 60 25.79 -14.59 27.01
CA ASN A 60 26.11 -13.55 27.99
C ASN A 60 24.84 -13.32 28.82
N SER A 61 24.70 -14.15 29.85
CA SER A 61 23.77 -13.99 30.96
C SER A 61 24.30 -12.87 31.87
N SER A 62 24.28 -11.62 31.38
CA SER A 62 24.68 -10.46 32.20
C SER A 62 23.74 -9.26 32.10
N MET A 63 22.54 -9.41 31.52
CA MET A 63 21.49 -8.37 31.54
C MET A 63 20.35 -8.65 32.53
N ALA A 64 20.54 -9.60 33.45
CA ALA A 64 19.73 -9.66 34.66
C ALA A 64 20.42 -8.82 35.74
N GLY A 65 19.96 -7.59 35.99
CA GLY A 65 20.54 -6.84 37.11
C GLY A 65 20.09 -5.40 37.37
N SER A 66 19.34 -4.76 36.48
CA SER A 66 18.80 -3.43 36.74
C SER A 66 17.27 -3.45 36.66
N ASP A 67 16.64 -3.10 37.77
CA ASP A 67 15.20 -2.94 37.88
C ASP A 67 14.71 -1.89 36.86
N PRO A 68 13.82 -2.25 35.93
CA PRO A 68 13.33 -1.34 34.88
C PRO A 68 12.73 -0.05 35.45
N GLU A 69 12.12 -0.08 36.63
CA GLU A 69 11.58 1.10 37.28
C GLU A 69 12.69 2.07 37.73
N LYS A 70 13.80 1.53 38.24
CA LYS A 70 14.97 2.34 38.62
C LYS A 70 15.63 2.96 37.39
N LEU A 71 15.70 2.25 36.27
CA LEU A 71 16.23 2.78 35.02
C LEU A 71 15.36 3.93 34.50
N MET A 72 14.03 3.74 34.49
CA MET A 72 13.08 4.77 34.08
C MET A 72 13.15 6.01 34.98
N ALA A 73 13.18 5.84 36.30
CA ALA A 73 13.31 6.94 37.25
C ALA A 73 14.65 7.68 37.13
N LYS A 74 15.74 6.94 36.84
CA LYS A 74 17.06 7.54 36.59
C LYS A 74 17.04 8.39 35.31
N ALA A 75 16.44 7.88 34.24
CA ALA A 75 16.26 8.61 32.98
C ALA A 75 15.42 9.87 33.19
N ASP A 76 14.26 9.77 33.85
CA ASP A 76 13.40 10.91 34.19
C ASP A 76 14.15 11.98 35.00
N LYS A 77 14.98 11.53 35.96
CA LYS A 77 15.79 12.44 36.77
C LYS A 77 16.78 13.22 35.92
N ILE A 78 17.42 12.64 34.91
CA ILE A 78 18.45 13.32 34.09
C ILE A 78 17.86 14.18 32.96
N THR A 79 16.61 13.93 32.56
CA THR A 79 15.88 14.78 31.60
C THR A 79 15.17 15.95 32.26
N LYS A 80 14.87 15.87 33.57
CA LYS A 80 14.25 16.97 34.32
C LYS A 80 15.26 18.08 34.60
N LEU A 81 14.92 19.29 34.17
CA LEU A 81 15.65 20.51 34.50
C LEU A 81 15.48 20.83 36.00
N SER A 82 16.55 21.36 36.61
CA SER A 82 16.56 21.75 38.02
C SER A 82 17.51 22.94 38.21
N PHE A 83 17.48 23.58 39.39
CA PHE A 83 18.33 24.73 39.68
C PHE A 83 19.84 24.48 39.46
N THR A 84 20.27 23.23 39.55
CA THR A 84 21.66 22.80 39.29
C THR A 84 21.85 22.11 37.93
N ARG A 85 20.78 21.86 37.16
CA ARG A 85 20.84 21.22 35.83
C ARG A 85 20.02 22.00 34.81
N TRP A 86 20.74 22.80 34.04
CA TRP A 86 20.20 23.70 33.03
C TRP A 86 20.05 23.04 31.65
N ASN A 87 20.66 21.87 31.44
CA ASN A 87 20.55 21.08 30.20
C ASN A 87 20.11 19.64 30.50
N ALA A 88 19.17 19.13 29.71
CA ALA A 88 18.72 17.74 29.79
C ALA A 88 19.69 16.81 29.05
N ASP A 89 20.09 15.72 29.69
CA ASP A 89 20.99 14.71 29.10
C ASP A 89 20.19 13.65 28.33
N TRP A 90 19.70 14.04 27.15
CA TRP A 90 18.90 13.17 26.29
C TRP A 90 19.68 11.97 25.76
N LYS A 91 20.99 12.10 25.56
CA LYS A 91 21.87 11.03 25.05
C LYS A 91 21.89 9.85 26.00
N ASN A 92 22.13 10.09 27.29
CA ASN A 92 22.10 9.01 28.28
C ASN A 92 20.67 8.59 28.64
N ALA A 93 19.71 9.51 28.61
CA ALA A 93 18.32 9.21 28.93
C ALA A 93 17.68 8.25 27.92
N ALA A 94 17.87 8.46 26.61
CA ALA A 94 17.29 7.62 25.56
C ALA A 94 17.73 6.15 25.74
N VAL A 95 19.02 5.91 25.99
CA VAL A 95 19.56 4.57 26.25
C VAL A 95 18.95 3.94 27.51
N LEU A 96 18.80 4.72 28.58
CA LEU A 96 18.18 4.22 29.82
C LEU A 96 16.69 3.90 29.65
N TYR A 97 15.95 4.72 28.90
CA TYR A 97 14.55 4.46 28.57
C TYR A 97 14.41 3.19 27.72
N GLU A 98 15.25 3.01 26.70
CA GLU A 98 15.25 1.80 25.88
C GLU A 98 15.52 0.54 26.72
N GLN A 99 16.53 0.57 27.59
CA GLN A 99 16.83 -0.55 28.49
C GLN A 99 15.68 -0.85 29.44
N ALA A 100 15.04 0.19 30.00
CA ALA A 100 13.84 0.04 30.83
C ALA A 100 12.69 -0.58 30.02
N ALA A 101 12.45 -0.12 28.79
CA ALA A 101 11.41 -0.63 27.92
C ALA A 101 11.58 -2.13 27.61
N ILE A 102 12.81 -2.55 27.30
CA ILE A 102 13.16 -3.95 27.09
C ILE A 102 12.88 -4.78 28.36
N GLY A 103 13.26 -4.26 29.54
CA GLY A 103 13.00 -4.93 30.82
C GLY A 103 11.51 -5.06 31.15
N PHE A 104 10.71 -4.01 30.91
CA PHE A 104 9.25 -4.06 31.06
C PHE A 104 8.60 -5.02 30.07
N ARG A 105 9.08 -5.08 28.83
CA ARG A 105 8.62 -6.05 27.82
C ARG A 105 8.87 -7.49 28.27
N LEU A 106 10.06 -7.79 28.82
CA LEU A 106 10.40 -9.12 29.32
C LEU A 106 9.53 -9.55 30.50
N THR A 107 9.10 -8.60 31.33
CA THR A 107 8.19 -8.83 32.46
C THR A 107 6.71 -8.72 32.06
N LYS A 108 6.41 -8.61 30.76
CA LYS A 108 5.05 -8.45 30.18
C LYS A 108 4.27 -7.25 30.72
N ASN A 109 4.97 -6.23 31.25
CA ASN A 109 4.34 -4.96 31.58
C ASN A 109 4.33 -4.06 30.33
N TYR A 110 3.44 -4.39 29.39
CA TYR A 110 3.41 -3.76 28.06
C TYR A 110 3.10 -2.27 28.12
N GLU A 111 2.25 -1.82 29.06
CA GLU A 111 1.93 -0.40 29.20
C GLU A 111 3.15 0.43 29.63
N LYS A 112 3.93 -0.04 30.60
CA LYS A 112 5.18 0.63 31.00
C LYS A 112 6.25 0.52 29.91
N ALA A 113 6.33 -0.62 29.22
CA ALA A 113 7.27 -0.80 28.11
C ALA A 113 7.00 0.20 26.97
N LYS A 114 5.73 0.36 26.60
CA LYS A 114 5.27 1.33 25.61
C LYS A 114 5.67 2.75 25.99
N LEU A 115 5.31 3.20 27.20
CA LEU A 115 5.65 4.53 27.69
C LEU A 115 7.17 4.78 27.71
N ALA A 116 7.95 3.76 28.06
CA ALA A 116 9.41 3.85 28.03
C ALA A 116 9.95 3.98 26.59
N PHE A 117 9.40 3.26 25.61
CA PHE A 117 9.76 3.44 24.19
C PHE A 117 9.35 4.83 23.66
N GLU A 118 8.20 5.36 24.05
CA GLU A 118 7.77 6.72 23.68
C GLU A 118 8.76 7.76 24.20
N LYS A 119 9.19 7.64 25.46
CA LYS A 119 10.22 8.52 26.04
C LYS A 119 11.58 8.34 25.36
N ALA A 120 11.96 7.12 25.00
CA ALA A 120 13.19 6.85 24.26
C ALA A 120 13.17 7.54 22.88
N SER A 121 12.05 7.41 22.16
CA SER A 121 11.84 8.07 20.86
C SER A 121 11.94 9.59 20.98
N LYS A 122 11.23 10.20 21.94
CA LYS A 122 11.36 11.64 22.23
C LYS A 122 12.80 12.04 22.52
N GLY A 123 13.54 11.21 23.26
CA GLY A 123 14.96 11.44 23.50
C GLY A 123 15.78 11.48 22.20
N GLN A 124 15.51 10.59 21.26
CA GLN A 124 16.18 10.57 19.95
C GLN A 124 15.79 11.79 19.08
N GLU A 125 14.53 12.24 19.12
CA GLU A 125 14.11 13.48 18.45
C GLU A 125 14.85 14.71 19.00
N MET A 126 15.02 14.80 20.32
CA MET A 126 15.79 15.89 20.95
C MET A 126 17.29 15.86 20.62
N LEU A 127 17.80 14.72 20.14
CA LEU A 127 19.16 14.54 19.65
C LEU A 127 19.27 14.70 18.13
N SER A 128 18.19 15.10 17.46
CA SER A 128 18.10 15.19 16.01
C SER A 128 18.40 13.86 15.30
N SER A 129 17.97 12.74 15.88
CA SER A 129 18.03 11.39 15.28
C SER A 129 16.62 10.83 14.99
N PRO A 130 15.91 11.36 13.98
CA PRO A 130 14.55 10.92 13.63
C PRO A 130 14.48 9.44 13.23
N TRP A 131 15.54 8.90 12.63
CA TRP A 131 15.61 7.49 12.24
C TRP A 131 15.51 6.53 13.44
N ASP A 132 16.25 6.80 14.51
CA ASP A 132 16.17 5.96 15.71
C ASP A 132 14.90 6.26 16.52
N ALA A 133 14.40 7.50 16.47
CA ALA A 133 13.09 7.84 17.02
C ALA A 133 11.97 7.00 16.37
N ALA A 134 11.99 6.83 15.04
CA ALA A 134 11.01 6.03 14.30
C ALA A 134 11.02 4.56 14.74
N LYS A 135 12.21 3.96 14.91
CA LYS A 135 12.33 2.57 15.40
C LYS A 135 11.75 2.38 16.81
N HIS A 136 11.94 3.37 17.68
CA HIS A 136 11.34 3.34 19.01
C HIS A 136 9.81 3.50 18.94
N MET A 137 9.28 4.29 17.99
CA MET A 137 7.84 4.38 17.73
C MET A 137 7.27 3.04 17.23
N GLU A 138 7.93 2.36 16.29
CA GLU A 138 7.53 1.00 15.88
C GLU A 138 7.56 0.01 17.07
N SER A 139 8.53 0.18 17.97
CA SER A 139 8.62 -0.63 19.20
C SER A 139 7.48 -0.33 20.17
N ALA A 140 7.09 0.94 20.32
CA ALA A 140 5.92 1.33 21.10
C ALA A 140 4.63 0.77 20.50
N ALA A 141 4.47 0.82 19.17
CA ALA A 141 3.33 0.24 18.46
C ALA A 141 3.18 -1.26 18.73
N MET A 142 4.28 -2.01 18.70
CA MET A 142 4.26 -3.43 19.08
C MET A 142 3.80 -3.64 20.52
N MET A 143 4.21 -2.79 21.47
CA MET A 143 3.74 -2.91 22.86
C MET A 143 2.28 -2.51 23.03
N ALA A 144 1.79 -1.51 22.29
CA ALA A 144 0.38 -1.14 22.27
C ALA A 144 -0.50 -2.29 21.74
N LYS A 145 -0.01 -3.00 20.71
CA LYS A 145 -0.67 -4.20 20.17
C LYS A 145 -0.81 -5.30 21.22
N GLU A 146 0.27 -5.64 21.93
CA GLU A 146 0.25 -6.64 23.00
C GLU A 146 -0.69 -6.26 24.16
N ASN A 147 -0.91 -4.96 24.37
CA ASN A 147 -1.85 -4.46 25.38
C ASN A 147 -3.30 -4.30 24.86
N GLY A 148 -3.59 -4.68 23.61
CA GLY A 148 -4.91 -4.55 22.99
C GLY A 148 -5.35 -3.10 22.72
N LYS A 149 -4.41 -2.15 22.69
CA LYS A 149 -4.67 -0.72 22.46
C LYS A 149 -4.59 -0.37 20.98
N TRP A 150 -5.53 -0.90 20.21
CA TRP A 150 -5.51 -0.85 18.74
C TRP A 150 -5.44 0.57 18.15
N ASN A 151 -6.16 1.54 18.73
CA ASN A 151 -6.09 2.95 18.29
C ASN A 151 -4.66 3.49 18.36
N GLU A 152 -3.96 3.23 19.47
CA GLU A 152 -2.59 3.70 19.66
C GLU A 152 -1.61 3.02 18.68
N VAL A 153 -1.88 1.77 18.24
CA VAL A 153 -1.05 1.08 17.23
C VAL A 153 -0.99 1.88 15.94
N ALA A 154 -2.15 2.36 15.44
CA ALA A 154 -2.20 3.16 14.22
C ALA A 154 -1.41 4.47 14.38
N ASP A 155 -1.62 5.17 15.51
CA ASP A 155 -0.97 6.45 15.79
C ASP A 155 0.55 6.31 15.86
N PHE A 156 1.07 5.28 16.53
CA PHE A 156 2.51 5.04 16.61
C PHE A 156 3.14 4.70 15.25
N TYR A 157 2.47 3.90 14.41
CA TYR A 157 2.99 3.60 13.07
C TYR A 157 2.92 4.81 12.13
N ARG A 158 1.90 5.67 12.25
CA ARG A 158 1.87 6.96 11.54
C ARG A 158 3.02 7.86 11.96
N ARG A 159 3.26 8.00 13.27
CA ARG A 159 4.37 8.80 13.77
C ARG A 159 5.72 8.25 13.30
N ALA A 160 5.89 6.92 13.30
CA ALA A 160 7.08 6.29 12.74
C ALA A 160 7.26 6.60 11.24
N SER A 161 6.18 6.55 10.47
CA SER A 161 6.17 6.90 9.05
C SER A 161 6.60 8.34 8.80
N GLU A 162 6.04 9.30 9.53
CA GLU A 162 6.41 10.72 9.47
C GLU A 162 7.92 10.92 9.73
N LEU A 163 8.45 10.29 10.78
CA LEU A 163 9.87 10.37 11.11
C LEU A 163 10.77 9.76 10.03
N TYR A 164 10.34 8.67 9.37
CA TYR A 164 11.07 8.10 8.23
C TYR A 164 11.02 9.02 7.00
N ILE A 165 9.90 9.71 6.76
CA ILE A 165 9.80 10.73 5.70
C ILE A 165 10.73 11.91 5.99
N GLU A 166 10.81 12.39 7.24
CA GLU A 166 11.76 13.44 7.66
C GLU A 166 13.23 13.03 7.38
N CYS A 167 13.53 11.74 7.42
CA CYS A 167 14.85 11.20 7.05
C CYS A 167 15.09 11.12 5.52
N GLY A 168 14.11 11.48 4.69
CA GLY A 168 14.13 11.24 3.25
C GLY A 168 14.17 9.74 2.92
N ARG A 169 13.40 8.93 3.66
CA ARG A 169 13.32 7.46 3.51
C ARG A 169 11.86 7.01 3.35
N PRO A 170 11.25 7.23 2.16
CA PRO A 170 9.85 6.90 1.90
C PRO A 170 9.55 5.40 1.96
N GLN A 171 10.46 4.54 1.52
CA GLN A 171 10.24 3.09 1.61
C GLN A 171 10.08 2.61 3.07
N PRO A 172 11.00 2.88 4.01
CA PRO A 172 10.78 2.58 5.44
C PRO A 172 9.51 3.18 6.03
N ALA A 173 9.09 4.36 5.57
CA ALA A 173 7.85 4.98 5.98
C ALA A 173 6.62 4.14 5.57
N SER A 174 6.54 3.78 4.28
CA SER A 174 5.52 2.88 3.75
C SER A 174 5.53 1.50 4.44
N ASP A 175 6.72 0.93 4.66
CA ASP A 175 6.87 -0.36 5.37
C ASP A 175 6.33 -0.31 6.81
N ALA A 176 6.54 0.81 7.52
CA ALA A 176 6.00 1.02 8.86
C ALA A 176 4.47 1.06 8.85
N LEU A 177 3.86 1.83 7.94
CA LEU A 177 2.40 1.86 7.78
C LEU A 177 1.83 0.48 7.42
N ALA A 178 2.49 -0.25 6.52
CA ALA A 178 2.09 -1.61 6.14
C ALA A 178 2.16 -2.61 7.31
N LYS A 179 3.15 -2.47 8.21
CA LYS A 179 3.19 -3.25 9.46
C LYS A 179 2.02 -2.91 10.38
N GLY A 180 1.69 -1.63 10.51
CA GLY A 180 0.52 -1.17 11.27
C GLY A 180 -0.79 -1.71 10.70
N ALA A 181 -0.97 -1.62 9.39
CA ALA A 181 -2.13 -2.15 8.68
C ALA A 181 -2.32 -3.65 8.95
N ARG A 182 -1.26 -4.46 8.76
CA ARG A 182 -1.28 -5.90 9.07
C ARG A 182 -1.64 -6.20 10.53
N ALA A 183 -1.20 -5.37 11.47
CA ALA A 183 -1.53 -5.54 12.88
C ALA A 183 -3.01 -5.26 13.20
N LEU A 184 -3.69 -4.51 12.34
CA LEU A 184 -5.05 -4.03 12.54
C LEU A 184 -6.11 -4.75 11.70
N GLU A 185 -5.74 -5.60 10.74
CA GLU A 185 -6.70 -6.24 9.81
C GLU A 185 -7.85 -6.99 10.51
N GLU A 186 -7.60 -7.59 11.68
CA GLU A 186 -8.62 -8.35 12.41
C GLU A 186 -9.43 -7.48 13.38
N SER A 187 -8.80 -6.48 13.99
CA SER A 187 -9.40 -5.70 15.09
C SER A 187 -9.98 -4.36 14.64
N MET A 188 -9.36 -3.71 13.66
CA MET A 188 -9.78 -2.42 13.09
C MET A 188 -9.56 -2.39 11.56
N PRO A 189 -10.29 -3.22 10.79
CA PRO A 189 -10.07 -3.39 9.36
C PRO A 189 -10.23 -2.09 8.54
N GLU A 190 -11.14 -1.18 8.93
CA GLU A 190 -11.26 0.16 8.34
C GLU A 190 -9.99 1.00 8.49
N GLU A 191 -9.34 0.92 9.64
CA GLU A 191 -8.11 1.65 9.88
C GLU A 191 -6.93 0.99 9.16
N ALA A 192 -6.94 -0.34 9.03
CA ALA A 192 -5.95 -1.08 8.26
C ALA A 192 -5.95 -0.67 6.78
N VAL A 193 -7.12 -0.55 6.14
CA VAL A 193 -7.19 -0.10 4.73
C VAL A 193 -6.74 1.34 4.55
N ARG A 194 -6.99 2.23 5.52
CA ARG A 194 -6.44 3.60 5.49
C ARG A 194 -4.92 3.58 5.52
N LEU A 195 -4.32 2.83 6.46
CA LEU A 195 -2.87 2.70 6.53
C LEU A 195 -2.25 2.07 5.27
N TYR A 196 -2.89 1.08 4.66
CA TYR A 196 -2.42 0.54 3.37
C TYR A 196 -2.50 1.58 2.25
N THR A 197 -3.58 2.38 2.22
CA THR A 197 -3.76 3.44 1.21
C THR A 197 -2.68 4.50 1.35
N ASP A 198 -2.45 4.99 2.58
CA ASP A 198 -1.37 5.94 2.90
C ASP A 198 0.01 5.35 2.53
N ALA A 199 0.23 4.05 2.77
CA ALA A 199 1.46 3.35 2.41
C ALA A 199 1.68 3.25 0.89
N CYS A 200 0.61 3.03 0.12
CA CYS A 200 0.67 3.10 -1.35
C CYS A 200 1.03 4.51 -1.81
N GLU A 201 0.35 5.55 -1.28
CA GLU A 201 0.58 6.95 -1.64
C GLU A 201 2.06 7.36 -1.51
N ILE A 202 2.71 7.01 -0.39
CA ILE A 202 4.13 7.29 -0.18
C ILE A 202 5.02 6.68 -1.28
N LEU A 203 4.72 5.46 -1.73
CA LEU A 203 5.52 4.80 -2.76
C LEU A 203 5.23 5.33 -4.16
N GLU A 204 3.99 5.74 -4.44
CA GLU A 204 3.63 6.37 -5.71
C GLU A 204 4.26 7.76 -5.86
N GLU A 205 4.30 8.54 -4.79
CA GLU A 205 4.97 9.85 -4.78
C GLU A 205 6.49 9.73 -5.01
N ASP A 206 7.10 8.63 -4.55
CA ASP A 206 8.52 8.31 -4.77
C ASP A 206 8.80 7.57 -6.10
N ALA A 207 7.81 7.46 -6.99
CA ALA A 207 7.89 6.74 -8.27
C ALA A 207 8.36 5.27 -8.12
N LYS A 208 7.93 4.62 -7.04
CA LYS A 208 8.20 3.21 -6.70
C LYS A 208 6.92 2.39 -6.70
N GLU A 209 6.02 2.66 -7.65
CA GLU A 209 4.70 2.03 -7.76
C GLU A 209 4.73 0.50 -7.72
N GLN A 210 5.77 -0.12 -8.30
CA GLN A 210 5.93 -1.57 -8.29
C GLN A 210 6.00 -2.15 -6.87
N MET A 211 6.55 -1.40 -5.91
CA MET A 211 6.65 -1.82 -4.51
C MET A 211 5.29 -1.78 -3.79
N ALA A 212 4.32 -1.02 -4.32
CA ALA A 212 2.98 -0.91 -3.74
C ALA A 212 2.05 -2.07 -4.14
N PHE A 213 2.45 -2.95 -5.08
CA PHE A 213 1.56 -4.02 -5.59
C PHE A 213 1.05 -4.96 -4.49
N ASP A 214 1.91 -5.35 -3.54
CA ASP A 214 1.49 -6.20 -2.43
C ASP A 214 0.61 -5.46 -1.43
N LEU A 215 0.74 -4.14 -1.32
CA LEU A 215 -0.13 -3.29 -0.51
C LEU A 215 -1.52 -3.19 -1.14
N TYR A 216 -1.61 -3.02 -2.46
CA TYR A 216 -2.87 -3.06 -3.20
C TYR A 216 -3.61 -4.38 -3.03
N ARG A 217 -2.89 -5.49 -3.14
CA ARG A 217 -3.43 -6.83 -2.92
C ARG A 217 -3.96 -6.99 -1.49
N ALA A 218 -3.21 -6.53 -0.49
CA ALA A 218 -3.63 -6.60 0.91
C ALA A 218 -4.87 -5.73 1.18
N ALA A 219 -4.85 -4.46 0.76
CA ALA A 219 -5.99 -3.54 0.90
C ALA A 219 -7.26 -4.08 0.23
N THR A 220 -7.14 -4.57 -1.01
CA THR A 220 -8.24 -5.21 -1.75
C THR A 220 -8.80 -6.39 -0.96
N SER A 221 -7.95 -7.24 -0.40
CA SER A 221 -8.41 -8.38 0.40
C SER A 221 -9.16 -7.94 1.65
N VAL A 222 -8.77 -6.85 2.31
CA VAL A 222 -9.50 -6.32 3.48
C VAL A 222 -10.83 -5.70 3.06
N TYR A 223 -10.87 -4.91 1.97
CA TYR A 223 -12.14 -4.36 1.47
C TYR A 223 -13.16 -5.45 1.08
N ILE A 224 -12.70 -6.54 0.46
CA ILE A 224 -13.58 -7.68 0.13
C ILE A 224 -14.11 -8.35 1.40
N LYS A 225 -13.28 -8.52 2.45
CA LYS A 225 -13.73 -9.05 3.75
C LYS A 225 -14.77 -8.14 4.42
N LEU A 226 -14.66 -6.82 4.22
CA LEU A 226 -15.61 -5.81 4.69
C LEU A 226 -16.85 -5.66 3.81
N GLU A 227 -16.96 -6.45 2.73
CA GLU A 227 -18.04 -6.35 1.73
C GLU A 227 -18.14 -4.96 1.07
N LYS A 228 -17.05 -4.18 1.10
CA LYS A 228 -16.93 -2.86 0.45
C LYS A 228 -16.41 -3.03 -0.98
N TYR A 229 -17.22 -3.64 -1.84
CA TYR A 229 -16.82 -4.04 -3.19
C TYR A 229 -16.45 -2.87 -4.10
N GLU A 230 -17.16 -1.73 -4.01
CA GLU A 230 -16.82 -0.51 -4.78
C GLU A 230 -15.41 0.00 -4.44
N CYS A 231 -15.05 0.03 -3.15
CA CYS A 231 -13.71 0.42 -2.70
C CYS A 231 -12.64 -0.60 -3.16
N ALA A 232 -12.97 -1.90 -3.14
CA ALA A 232 -12.08 -2.95 -3.63
C ALA A 232 -11.80 -2.80 -5.13
N ALA A 233 -12.85 -2.58 -5.94
CA ALA A 233 -12.70 -2.35 -7.38
C ALA A 233 -11.89 -1.08 -7.68
N SER A 234 -12.17 0.02 -6.97
CA SER A 234 -11.38 1.26 -7.08
C SER A 234 -9.90 1.04 -6.75
N THR A 235 -9.60 0.22 -5.74
CA THR A 235 -8.23 -0.14 -5.35
C THR A 235 -7.54 -0.96 -6.44
N LEU A 236 -8.25 -1.91 -7.06
CA LEU A 236 -7.75 -2.71 -8.19
C LEU A 236 -7.50 -1.86 -9.43
N LEU A 237 -8.37 -0.89 -9.73
CA LEU A 237 -8.17 0.05 -10.84
C LEU A 237 -6.93 0.92 -10.61
N ARG A 238 -6.76 1.46 -9.39
CA ARG A 238 -5.54 2.20 -9.01
C ARG A 238 -4.28 1.35 -9.16
N TRP A 239 -4.34 0.07 -8.77
CA TRP A 239 -3.25 -0.87 -9.01
C TRP A 239 -2.99 -1.08 -10.50
N GLY A 240 -4.02 -1.21 -11.34
CA GLY A 240 -3.85 -1.31 -12.79
C GLY A 240 -3.09 -0.10 -13.38
N LEU A 241 -3.44 1.12 -12.95
CA LEU A 241 -2.74 2.34 -13.35
C LEU A 241 -1.29 2.39 -12.83
N ALA A 242 -1.06 1.99 -11.59
CA ALA A 242 0.28 1.87 -11.02
C ALA A 242 1.14 0.84 -11.79
N ALA A 243 0.53 -0.26 -12.22
CA ALA A 243 1.20 -1.28 -13.02
C ALA A 243 1.54 -0.83 -14.43
N ASP A 244 0.70 0.02 -15.04
CA ASP A 244 0.97 0.65 -16.33
C ASP A 244 2.26 1.48 -16.31
N LYS A 245 2.41 2.33 -15.28
CA LYS A 245 3.62 3.16 -15.08
C LYS A 245 4.89 2.32 -14.96
N CYS A 246 4.79 1.11 -14.42
CA CYS A 246 5.91 0.17 -14.30
C CYS A 246 6.09 -0.72 -15.54
N ASN A 247 5.32 -0.52 -16.61
CA ASN A 247 5.25 -1.40 -17.78
C ASN A 247 4.95 -2.87 -17.42
N ALA A 248 4.23 -3.09 -16.32
CA ALA A 248 3.88 -4.40 -15.79
C ALA A 248 2.54 -4.89 -16.37
N ARG A 249 2.49 -5.07 -17.70
CA ARG A 249 1.27 -5.40 -18.46
C ARG A 249 0.46 -6.56 -17.87
N ASN A 250 1.12 -7.63 -17.46
CA ASN A 250 0.43 -8.80 -16.88
C ASN A 250 -0.29 -8.45 -15.57
N SER A 251 0.33 -7.64 -14.71
CA SER A 251 -0.28 -7.19 -13.45
C SER A 251 -1.44 -6.25 -13.72
N GLN A 252 -1.27 -5.30 -14.65
CA GLN A 252 -2.32 -4.38 -15.07
C GLN A 252 -3.57 -5.11 -15.57
N CYS A 253 -3.41 -6.04 -16.52
CA CYS A 253 -4.54 -6.77 -17.12
C CYS A 253 -5.28 -7.62 -16.08
N LYS A 254 -4.54 -8.25 -15.15
CA LYS A 254 -5.14 -9.02 -14.05
C LYS A 254 -5.90 -8.11 -13.08
N ALA A 255 -5.39 -6.93 -12.78
CA ALA A 255 -6.06 -5.98 -11.90
C ALA A 255 -7.38 -5.47 -12.50
N TYR A 256 -7.40 -5.14 -13.80
CA TYR A 256 -8.63 -4.73 -14.50
C TYR A 256 -9.68 -5.83 -14.56
N LEU A 257 -9.31 -7.07 -14.95
CA LEU A 257 -10.24 -8.19 -14.90
C LEU A 257 -10.76 -8.44 -13.48
N SER A 258 -9.90 -8.29 -12.47
CA SER A 258 -10.32 -8.44 -11.07
C SER A 258 -11.35 -7.39 -10.67
N ALA A 259 -11.20 -6.13 -11.09
CA ALA A 259 -12.16 -5.07 -10.81
C ALA A 259 -13.54 -5.36 -11.42
N ILE A 260 -13.58 -5.83 -12.68
CA ILE A 260 -14.82 -6.22 -13.36
C ILE A 260 -15.51 -7.38 -12.62
N ILE A 261 -14.75 -8.42 -12.23
CA ILE A 261 -15.28 -9.55 -11.45
C ILE A 261 -15.88 -9.09 -10.11
N VAL A 262 -15.25 -8.11 -9.45
CA VAL A 262 -15.74 -7.56 -8.18
C VAL A 262 -17.07 -6.84 -8.37
N HIS A 263 -17.25 -6.04 -9.43
CA HIS A 263 -18.53 -5.40 -9.74
C HIS A 263 -19.63 -6.41 -10.07
N LEU A 264 -19.33 -7.44 -10.86
CA LEU A 264 -20.27 -8.52 -11.15
C LEU A 264 -20.68 -9.29 -9.88
N TYR A 265 -19.73 -9.52 -8.97
CA TYR A 265 -20.03 -10.14 -7.68
C TYR A 265 -20.93 -9.26 -6.80
N ALA A 266 -20.78 -7.94 -6.90
CA ALA A 266 -21.60 -6.96 -6.18
C ALA A 266 -22.99 -6.73 -6.78
N HIS A 267 -23.38 -7.51 -7.80
CA HIS A 267 -24.64 -7.36 -8.54
C HIS A 267 -24.79 -6.01 -9.27
N ASP A 268 -23.68 -5.37 -9.58
CA ASP A 268 -23.65 -4.08 -10.27
C ASP A 268 -23.15 -4.26 -11.70
N PHE A 269 -24.05 -4.72 -12.56
CA PHE A 269 -23.73 -5.05 -13.95
C PHE A 269 -23.39 -3.80 -14.77
N GLU A 270 -24.15 -2.71 -14.60
CA GLU A 270 -23.92 -1.43 -15.26
C GLU A 270 -22.49 -0.91 -14.96
N GLN A 271 -22.09 -0.93 -13.69
CA GLN A 271 -20.76 -0.49 -13.31
C GLN A 271 -19.66 -1.45 -13.78
N ALA A 272 -19.94 -2.76 -13.89
CA ALA A 272 -19.03 -3.74 -14.48
C ALA A 272 -18.79 -3.48 -15.98
N GLU A 273 -19.85 -3.21 -16.75
CA GLU A 273 -19.74 -2.88 -18.18
C GLU A 273 -19.01 -1.57 -18.40
N LYS A 274 -19.33 -0.54 -17.60
CA LYS A 274 -18.61 0.73 -17.62
C LYS A 274 -17.12 0.52 -17.32
N CYS A 275 -16.80 -0.23 -16.27
CA CYS A 275 -15.42 -0.58 -15.92
C CYS A 275 -14.70 -1.29 -17.08
N TYR A 276 -15.37 -2.23 -17.75
CA TYR A 276 -14.82 -2.93 -18.91
C TYR A 276 -14.57 -1.99 -20.10
N ASN A 277 -15.52 -1.12 -20.41
CA ASN A 277 -15.41 -0.14 -21.49
C ASN A 277 -14.27 0.85 -21.24
N ASP A 278 -14.12 1.34 -20.02
CA ASP A 278 -13.02 2.22 -19.62
C ASP A 278 -11.67 1.49 -19.74
N CYS A 279 -11.56 0.26 -19.23
CA CYS A 279 -10.34 -0.55 -19.32
C CYS A 279 -9.98 -0.92 -20.76
N SER A 280 -10.97 -1.08 -21.64
CA SER A 280 -10.77 -1.42 -23.07
C SER A 280 -10.02 -0.34 -23.84
N GLN A 281 -10.04 0.91 -23.37
CA GLN A 281 -9.26 2.01 -23.96
C GLN A 281 -7.74 1.81 -23.80
N THR A 282 -7.32 0.85 -22.97
CA THR A 282 -5.92 0.47 -22.83
C THR A 282 -5.59 -0.65 -23.82
N ASP A 283 -4.75 -0.37 -24.84
CA ASP A 283 -4.26 -1.37 -25.81
C ASP A 283 -3.66 -2.61 -25.13
N ALA A 284 -3.06 -2.40 -23.95
CA ALA A 284 -2.50 -3.44 -23.14
C ALA A 284 -3.55 -4.49 -22.70
N PHE A 285 -4.71 -4.00 -22.32
CA PHE A 285 -5.83 -4.82 -21.90
C PHE A 285 -6.56 -5.41 -23.10
N MET A 286 -6.90 -4.62 -24.12
CA MET A 286 -7.68 -5.06 -25.29
C MET A 286 -7.08 -6.30 -25.98
N GLY A 287 -5.75 -6.36 -26.09
CA GLY A 287 -5.05 -7.51 -26.69
C GLY A 287 -4.87 -8.73 -25.78
N SER A 288 -5.38 -8.72 -24.55
CA SER A 288 -5.09 -9.74 -23.53
C SER A 288 -6.15 -10.84 -23.43
N ASP A 289 -5.75 -11.99 -22.87
CA ASP A 289 -6.70 -13.06 -22.51
C ASP A 289 -7.67 -12.62 -21.41
N GLN A 290 -7.25 -11.67 -20.57
CA GLN A 290 -8.09 -11.10 -19.51
C GLN A 290 -9.27 -10.31 -20.10
N PHE A 291 -9.04 -9.55 -21.16
CA PHE A 291 -10.10 -8.85 -21.89
C PHE A 291 -11.08 -9.83 -22.53
N ARG A 292 -10.58 -10.89 -23.18
CA ARG A 292 -11.44 -11.94 -23.77
C ARG A 292 -12.29 -12.64 -22.70
N ALA A 293 -11.72 -12.93 -21.53
CA ALA A 293 -12.46 -13.51 -20.42
C ALA A 293 -13.52 -12.56 -19.86
N ALA A 294 -13.19 -11.26 -19.71
CA ALA A 294 -14.16 -10.25 -19.27
C ALA A 294 -15.32 -10.09 -20.26
N SER A 295 -15.02 -9.99 -21.56
CA SER A 295 -16.01 -9.89 -22.63
C SER A 295 -16.98 -11.06 -22.62
N LYS A 296 -16.48 -12.29 -22.50
CA LYS A 296 -17.32 -13.50 -22.39
C LYS A 296 -18.19 -13.50 -21.14
N LEU A 297 -17.64 -13.11 -19.99
CA LEU A 297 -18.43 -12.97 -18.76
C LEU A 297 -19.58 -11.99 -18.96
N LEU A 298 -19.31 -10.80 -19.47
CA LEU A 298 -20.35 -9.77 -19.66
C LEU A 298 -21.44 -10.21 -20.66
N SER A 299 -21.06 -10.83 -21.78
CA SER A 299 -22.04 -11.38 -22.74
C SER A 299 -22.93 -12.44 -22.11
N ALA A 300 -22.34 -13.38 -21.36
CA ALA A 300 -23.09 -14.43 -20.69
C ALA A 300 -24.05 -13.87 -19.62
N TYR A 301 -23.65 -12.83 -18.89
CA TYR A 301 -24.56 -12.10 -17.98
C TYR A 301 -25.71 -11.42 -18.73
N ARG A 302 -25.42 -10.75 -19.85
CA ARG A 302 -26.42 -10.07 -20.69
C ARG A 302 -27.45 -11.06 -21.27
N GLU A 303 -27.00 -12.25 -21.67
CA GLU A 303 -27.86 -13.28 -22.28
C GLU A 303 -28.62 -14.13 -21.24
N GLY A 304 -28.19 -14.08 -19.97
CA GLY A 304 -28.67 -14.93 -18.89
C GLY A 304 -28.11 -16.35 -18.92
N ASP A 305 -26.97 -16.58 -19.57
CA ASP A 305 -26.35 -17.91 -19.70
C ASP A 305 -25.53 -18.28 -18.45
N ILE A 306 -26.20 -18.94 -17.51
CA ILE A 306 -25.62 -19.43 -16.24
C ILE A 306 -24.42 -20.36 -16.47
N GLU A 307 -24.50 -21.24 -17.47
CA GLU A 307 -23.49 -22.28 -17.67
C GLU A 307 -22.22 -21.71 -18.29
N GLU A 308 -22.35 -20.77 -19.24
CA GLU A 308 -21.21 -20.04 -19.78
C GLU A 308 -20.54 -19.18 -18.69
N VAL A 309 -21.30 -18.51 -17.80
CA VAL A 309 -20.70 -17.77 -16.67
C VAL A 309 -19.85 -18.71 -15.80
N LYS A 310 -20.39 -19.88 -15.43
CA LYS A 310 -19.65 -20.88 -14.64
C LYS A 310 -18.41 -21.38 -15.40
N GLN A 311 -18.53 -21.66 -16.69
CA GLN A 311 -17.42 -22.15 -17.50
C GLN A 311 -16.28 -21.11 -17.56
N VAL A 312 -16.61 -19.84 -17.83
CA VAL A 312 -15.61 -18.77 -17.90
C VAL A 312 -14.99 -18.53 -16.54
N ALA A 313 -15.79 -18.49 -15.46
CA ALA A 313 -15.34 -18.44 -14.08
C ALA A 313 -14.33 -19.54 -13.73
N GLN A 314 -14.41 -20.68 -14.42
CA GLN A 314 -13.50 -21.80 -14.24
C GLN A 314 -12.22 -21.78 -15.08
N SER A 315 -12.11 -20.85 -16.02
CA SER A 315 -10.98 -20.74 -16.95
C SER A 315 -9.61 -20.57 -16.28
N SER A 316 -8.55 -20.93 -17.01
CA SER A 316 -7.16 -20.72 -16.57
C SER A 316 -6.84 -19.24 -16.35
N THR A 317 -7.39 -18.35 -17.18
CA THR A 317 -7.24 -16.89 -17.06
C THR A 317 -7.68 -16.39 -15.68
N ILE A 318 -8.84 -16.84 -15.21
CA ILE A 318 -9.36 -16.49 -13.88
C ILE A 318 -8.60 -17.23 -12.77
N SER A 319 -8.22 -18.48 -12.99
CA SER A 319 -7.44 -19.28 -12.03
C SER A 319 -6.04 -18.69 -11.74
N ASN A 320 -5.54 -17.81 -12.60
CA ASN A 320 -4.26 -17.12 -12.46
C ASN A 320 -4.36 -15.74 -11.77
N LEU A 321 -5.55 -15.35 -11.29
CA LEU A 321 -5.78 -14.13 -10.51
C LEU A 321 -5.41 -14.34 -9.03
N ASP A 322 -5.58 -13.30 -8.21
CA ASP A 322 -5.36 -13.42 -6.78
C ASP A 322 -6.43 -14.30 -6.11
N ASN A 323 -6.03 -15.08 -5.11
CA ASN A 323 -6.90 -16.06 -4.43
C ASN A 323 -8.23 -15.48 -3.93
N VAL A 324 -8.25 -14.21 -3.49
CA VAL A 324 -9.49 -13.56 -3.06
C VAL A 324 -10.45 -13.36 -4.23
N ILE A 325 -9.94 -12.97 -5.40
CA ILE A 325 -10.71 -12.75 -6.64
C ILE A 325 -11.15 -14.07 -7.23
N ILE A 326 -10.29 -15.09 -7.24
CA ILE A 326 -10.67 -16.45 -7.65
C ILE A 326 -11.89 -16.92 -6.87
N ARG A 327 -11.90 -16.75 -5.54
CA ARG A 327 -13.03 -17.15 -4.70
C ARG A 327 -14.32 -16.40 -5.03
N LEU A 328 -14.24 -15.11 -5.39
CA LEU A 328 -15.42 -14.36 -5.85
C LEU A 328 -15.89 -14.88 -7.21
N ALA A 329 -14.97 -15.04 -8.16
CA ALA A 329 -15.27 -15.53 -9.50
C ALA A 329 -15.95 -16.91 -9.47
N ARG A 330 -15.52 -17.83 -8.60
CA ARG A 330 -16.12 -19.17 -8.47
C ARG A 330 -17.52 -19.18 -7.88
N LYS A 331 -17.97 -18.07 -7.29
CA LYS A 331 -19.35 -17.93 -6.79
C LYS A 331 -20.28 -17.34 -7.86
N LEU A 332 -19.75 -16.85 -8.99
CA LEU A 332 -20.57 -16.38 -10.09
C LEU A 332 -21.29 -17.58 -10.77
N PRO A 333 -22.51 -17.40 -11.30
CA PRO A 333 -23.27 -16.16 -11.32
C PRO A 333 -23.87 -15.80 -9.96
N THR A 334 -23.87 -14.51 -9.65
CA THR A 334 -24.46 -13.92 -8.44
C THR A 334 -25.45 -12.84 -8.85
N GLY A 335 -26.68 -12.90 -8.35
CA GLY A 335 -27.76 -11.95 -8.68
C GLY A 335 -28.85 -12.61 -9.52
N ASP A 336 -29.88 -11.84 -9.86
CA ASP A 336 -30.95 -12.30 -10.75
C ASP A 336 -30.62 -11.95 -12.20
N LEU A 337 -30.13 -12.96 -12.94
CA LEU A 337 -29.70 -12.78 -14.33
C LEU A 337 -30.85 -12.43 -15.29
N GLU A 338 -32.10 -12.79 -14.94
CA GLU A 338 -33.26 -12.44 -15.78
C GLU A 338 -33.56 -10.94 -15.71
N VAL A 339 -33.28 -10.30 -14.56
CA VAL A 339 -33.38 -8.84 -14.40
C VAL A 339 -32.32 -8.15 -15.26
N VAL A 340 -31.06 -8.61 -15.17
CA VAL A 340 -29.95 -8.06 -15.97
C VAL A 340 -30.23 -8.17 -17.46
N LYS A 341 -30.75 -9.32 -17.91
CA LYS A 341 -31.16 -9.53 -19.30
C LYS A 341 -32.27 -8.60 -19.76
N THR A 342 -33.27 -8.38 -18.90
CA THR A 342 -34.41 -7.51 -19.21
C THR A 342 -33.98 -6.04 -19.26
N GLU A 343 -33.12 -5.61 -18.34
CA GLU A 343 -32.55 -4.25 -18.31
C GLU A 343 -31.68 -3.99 -19.54
N ALA A 344 -30.78 -4.92 -19.89
CA ALA A 344 -29.95 -4.81 -21.08
C ALA A 344 -30.77 -4.80 -22.40
N ALA A 345 -31.87 -5.56 -22.46
CA ALA A 345 -32.78 -5.53 -23.61
C ALA A 345 -33.57 -4.21 -23.72
N GLY A 346 -33.78 -3.51 -22.60
CA GLY A 346 -34.46 -2.20 -22.57
C GLY A 346 -33.58 -1.05 -23.07
N GLU A 347 -32.26 -1.12 -22.87
CA GLU A 347 -31.31 -0.09 -23.32
C GLU A 347 -31.04 -0.13 -24.84
N GLU A 348 -31.10 -1.31 -25.47
CA GLU A 348 -30.99 -1.45 -26.93
C GLU A 348 -32.29 -1.06 -27.66
N GLY A 349 -33.40 -0.87 -26.94
CA GLY A 349 -34.73 -0.56 -27.48
C GLY A 349 -35.10 0.93 -27.55
N GLY A 350 -34.16 1.85 -27.31
CA GLY A 350 -34.36 3.30 -27.36
C GLY A 350 -34.62 3.85 -28.77
N GLN A 351 -35.83 3.62 -29.28
CA GLN A 351 -36.62 4.42 -30.21
C GLN A 351 -35.84 5.32 -31.21
N VAL A 352 -35.53 4.76 -32.38
CA VAL A 352 -35.44 5.55 -33.61
C VAL A 352 -36.87 5.90 -33.98
N ASP A 353 -37.36 7.06 -33.56
CA ASP A 353 -38.62 7.61 -34.06
C ASP A 353 -38.41 8.01 -35.52
N GLU A 354 -38.81 7.13 -36.42
CA GLU A 354 -38.77 7.28 -37.88
C GLU A 354 -39.96 8.13 -38.40
N ASP A 355 -40.31 9.21 -37.69
CA ASP A 355 -41.48 10.07 -37.98
C ASP A 355 -41.14 11.58 -37.98
N ASP A 356 -39.97 11.97 -38.49
CA ASP A 356 -39.64 13.39 -38.79
C ASP A 356 -39.12 13.60 -40.23
N LEU A 357 -39.74 12.90 -41.19
CA LEU A 357 -39.64 13.21 -42.62
C LEU A 357 -41.04 13.28 -43.23
N THR A 358 -41.76 14.38 -42.97
CA THR A 358 -42.76 14.89 -43.92
C THR A 358 -42.86 16.41 -43.90
#